data_AF-A0A7R9PN01-F1
#
_entry.id   AF-A0A7R9PN01-F1
#
_cell.length_a   1.000
_cell.length_b   1.000
_cell.length_c   1.000
_cell.angle_alpha   90.00
_cell.angle_beta   90.00
_cell.angle_gamma   90.00
#
_symmetry.space_group_name_H-M   'P 1'
#
loop_
_entity.id
_entity.type
_entity.pdbx_description
1 polymer ?
#
loop_
_entity_poly.entity_id
_entity_poly.type
_entity_poly.pdbx_seq_one_letter_code
_entity_poly.pdbx_strand_id
1 'polypeptide(L)'
;MAQGNEWENLRKQARQLENEIDLKLVSFSKLGTGHGSPKLESEDTVLLLSGEHMFETMALEIEQLLTKLSQLNEQMGEISSSQTNTSSGVLHTMQRHREILQDYKQEFHKTRSNYQARKEKEELLKSVRKDIE
;
A
#
# COMPACT_ATOMS: atom_id res chain seq x y z
N MET A 1 -2.03 32.10 -16.74
CA MET A 1 -0.83 31.59 -16.03
C MET A 1 -1.16 30.72 -14.81
N ALA A 2 -2.43 30.49 -14.43
CA ALA A 2 -2.79 29.70 -13.24
C ALA A 2 -2.55 28.17 -13.38
N GLN A 3 -2.79 27.61 -14.57
CA GLN A 3 -2.75 26.15 -14.79
C GLN A 3 -1.35 25.51 -14.66
N GLY A 4 -0.27 26.26 -14.92
CA GLY A 4 1.10 25.77 -14.69
C GLY A 4 1.44 25.61 -13.21
N ASN A 5 0.77 26.38 -12.35
CA ASN A 5 0.95 26.32 -10.90
C ASN A 5 0.14 25.16 -10.28
N GLU A 6 -1.04 24.88 -10.84
CA GLU A 6 -1.88 23.73 -10.45
C GLU A 6 -1.20 22.39 -10.74
N TRP A 7 -0.61 22.26 -11.94
CA TRP A 7 0.19 21.09 -12.30
C TRP A 7 1.33 20.81 -11.32
N GLU A 8 2.14 21.84 -11.01
CA GLU A 8 3.28 21.69 -10.10
C GLU A 8 2.82 21.39 -8.66
N ASN A 9 1.68 21.94 -8.23
CA ASN A 9 1.08 21.62 -6.94
C ASN A 9 0.58 20.17 -6.87
N LEU A 10 -0.05 19.66 -7.92
CA LEU A 10 -0.46 18.26 -7.99
C LEU A 10 0.75 17.32 -7.98
N ARG A 11 1.80 17.64 -8.74
CA ARG A 11 3.04 16.86 -8.74
C ARG A 11 3.70 16.80 -7.36
N LYS A 12 3.71 17.91 -6.61
CA LYS A 12 4.21 17.93 -5.22
C LYS A 12 3.37 17.05 -4.30
N GLN A 13 2.05 17.11 -4.42
CA GLN A 13 1.14 16.27 -3.64
C GLN A 13 1.27 14.78 -4.00
N ALA A 14 1.41 14.44 -5.28
CA ALA A 14 1.66 13.08 -5.73
C ALA A 14 2.92 12.51 -5.07
N ARG A 15 4.03 13.25 -5.10
CA ARG A 15 5.28 12.84 -4.44
C ARG A 15 5.14 12.68 -2.92
N GLN A 16 4.37 13.53 -2.27
CA GLN A 16 4.11 13.40 -0.84
C GLN A 16 3.34 12.11 -0.53
N LEU A 17 2.28 11.83 -1.30
CA LEU A 17 1.52 10.58 -1.17
C LEU A 17 2.38 9.37 -1.49
N GLU A 18 3.23 9.42 -2.52
CA GLU A 18 4.15 8.34 -2.85
C GLU A 18 5.11 8.02 -1.71
N ASN A 19 5.71 9.04 -1.07
CA ASN A 19 6.59 8.85 0.07
C ASN A 19 5.83 8.25 1.28
N GLU A 20 4.61 8.70 1.52
CA GLU A 20 3.78 8.18 2.61
C GLU A 20 3.38 6.71 2.37
N ILE A 21 3.00 6.38 1.12
CA ILE A 21 2.68 5.01 0.70
C ILE A 21 3.91 4.11 0.84
N ASP A 22 5.10 4.56 0.42
CA ASP A 22 6.34 3.79 0.54
C ASP A 22 6.66 3.45 2.01
N LEU A 23 6.66 4.45 2.90
CA LEU A 23 6.92 4.26 4.33
C LEU A 23 5.92 3.29 4.98
N LYS A 24 4.63 3.42 4.63
CA LYS A 24 3.58 2.53 5.13
C LYS A 24 3.69 1.13 4.53
N LEU A 25 4.01 0.99 3.25
CA LEU A 25 4.23 -0.31 2.60
C LEU A 25 5.40 -1.07 3.22
N VAL A 26 6.51 -0.38 3.54
CA VAL A 26 7.64 -1.01 4.22
C VAL A 26 7.21 -1.53 5.61
N SER A 27 6.44 -0.74 6.36
CA SER A 27 5.94 -1.13 7.68
C SER A 27 4.92 -2.27 7.60
N PHE A 28 4.03 -2.21 6.61
CA PHE A 28 3.04 -3.23 6.30
C PHE A 28 3.67 -4.55 5.87
N SER A 29 4.72 -4.50 5.06
CA SER A 29 5.52 -5.67 4.64
C SER A 29 6.17 -6.36 5.83
N LYS A 30 6.72 -5.60 6.79
CA LYS A 30 7.30 -6.15 8.02
C LYS A 30 6.27 -6.90 8.87
N LEU A 31 5.04 -6.39 8.94
CA LEU A 31 3.95 -7.04 9.66
C LEU A 31 3.42 -8.27 8.90
N GLY A 32 3.29 -8.17 7.58
CA GLY A 32 2.80 -9.25 6.72
C GLY A 32 3.73 -10.46 6.65
N THR A 33 5.04 -10.23 6.71
CA THR A 33 6.07 -11.29 6.60
C THR A 33 6.48 -11.93 7.93
N GLY A 34 5.94 -11.47 9.06
CA GLY A 34 6.16 -12.12 10.36
C GLY A 34 7.59 -11.98 10.93
N HIS A 35 8.44 -11.11 10.38
CA HIS A 35 9.80 -10.86 10.88
C HIS A 35 9.84 -10.24 12.30
N GLY A 36 8.69 -9.96 12.91
CA GLY A 36 8.57 -9.38 14.26
C GLY A 36 8.18 -10.37 15.36
N SER A 37 7.97 -11.66 15.06
CA SER A 37 7.48 -12.62 16.06
C SER A 37 8.61 -13.58 16.48
N PRO A 38 9.28 -13.37 17.63
CA PRO A 38 10.06 -14.44 18.22
C PRO A 38 9.08 -15.55 18.59
N LYS A 39 9.32 -16.75 18.08
CA LYS A 39 8.70 -18.01 18.55
C LYS A 39 8.68 -18.00 20.08
N LEU A 40 7.55 -17.72 20.69
CA LEU A 40 7.35 -17.94 22.11
C LEU A 40 6.00 -18.60 22.30
N GLU A 41 6.10 -19.87 22.64
CA GLU A 41 5.01 -20.68 23.14
C GLU A 41 4.30 -19.95 24.29
N SER A 42 2.97 -19.95 24.25
CA SER A 42 2.09 -19.80 25.42
C SER A 42 1.76 -18.38 25.94
N GLU A 43 1.12 -17.53 25.12
CA GLU A 43 0.07 -16.54 25.54
C GLU A 43 -0.60 -15.85 24.31
N ASP A 44 -0.54 -16.50 23.14
CA ASP A 44 -0.53 -15.87 21.81
C ASP A 44 -1.86 -15.24 21.34
N THR A 45 -3.02 -15.64 21.87
CA THR A 45 -4.31 -15.29 21.24
C THR A 45 -4.63 -13.79 21.31
N VAL A 46 -4.27 -13.10 22.40
CA VAL A 46 -4.57 -11.67 22.60
C VAL A 46 -3.59 -10.76 21.83
N LEU A 47 -2.31 -11.16 21.74
CA LEU A 47 -1.31 -10.45 20.95
C LEU A 47 -1.54 -10.64 19.44
N LEU A 48 -1.98 -11.83 19.01
CA LEU A 48 -2.28 -12.11 17.61
C LEU A 48 -3.47 -11.26 17.13
N LEU A 49 -4.59 -11.24 17.87
CA LEU A 49 -5.76 -10.41 17.55
C LEU A 49 -5.40 -8.92 17.44
N SER A 50 -4.53 -8.44 18.32
CA SER A 50 -4.01 -7.06 18.27
C SER A 50 -3.16 -6.81 17.02
N GLY A 51 -2.33 -7.78 16.64
CA GLY A 51 -1.53 -7.75 15.40
C GLY A 51 -2.40 -7.79 14.13
N GLU A 52 -3.45 -8.59 14.11
CA GLU A 52 -4.39 -8.65 12.97
C GLU A 52 -5.11 -7.32 12.77
N HIS A 53 -5.62 -6.74 13.85
CA HIS A 53 -6.31 -5.46 13.80
C HIS A 53 -5.39 -4.32 13.32
N MET A 54 -4.14 -4.30 13.78
CA MET A 54 -3.13 -3.35 13.30
C MET A 54 -2.82 -3.56 11.81
N PHE A 55 -2.71 -4.81 11.36
CA PHE A 55 -2.47 -5.12 9.94
C PHE A 55 -3.64 -4.65 9.07
N GLU A 56 -4.87 -4.96 9.43
CA GLU A 56 -6.06 -4.54 8.68
C GLU A 56 -6.22 -3.01 8.67
N THR A 57 -5.94 -2.35 9.80
CA THR A 57 -5.96 -0.88 9.89
C THR A 57 -4.95 -0.25 8.94
N MET A 58 -3.69 -0.74 8.93
CA MET A 58 -2.69 -0.27 7.97
C MET A 58 -3.05 -0.61 6.53
N ALA A 59 -3.68 -1.75 6.29
CA ALA A 59 -4.14 -2.13 4.97
C ALA A 59 -5.16 -1.11 4.43
N LEU A 60 -6.15 -0.76 5.24
CA LEU A 60 -7.17 0.25 4.91
C LEU A 60 -6.54 1.63 4.66
N GLU A 61 -5.59 2.05 5.49
CA GLU A 61 -4.89 3.32 5.29
C GLU A 61 -4.11 3.33 3.96
N ILE A 62 -3.41 2.25 3.63
CA ILE A 62 -2.68 2.13 2.36
C ILE A 62 -3.65 2.13 1.18
N GLU A 63 -4.78 1.42 1.26
CA GLU A 63 -5.81 1.45 0.21
C GLU A 63 -6.38 2.86 0.00
N GLN A 64 -6.63 3.60 1.07
CA GLN A 64 -7.08 5.00 1.00
C GLN A 64 -6.04 5.90 0.32
N LEU A 65 -4.76 5.76 0.69
CA LEU A 65 -3.67 6.53 0.07
C LEU A 65 -3.48 6.17 -1.40
N LEU A 66 -3.54 4.89 -1.77
CA LEU A 66 -3.47 4.42 -3.16
C LEU A 66 -4.64 4.96 -3.99
N THR A 67 -5.84 4.99 -3.41
CA THR A 67 -7.03 5.56 -4.05
C THR A 67 -6.85 7.06 -4.28
N LYS A 68 -6.35 7.78 -3.27
CA LYS A 68 -6.07 9.21 -3.38
C LYS A 68 -4.99 9.53 -4.41
N LEU A 69 -3.90 8.76 -4.45
CA LEU A 69 -2.86 8.90 -5.48
C LEU A 69 -3.41 8.61 -6.89
N SER A 70 -4.30 7.62 -7.01
CA SER A 70 -5.00 7.32 -8.27
C SER A 70 -5.84 8.49 -8.76
N GLN A 71 -6.65 9.09 -7.88
CA GLN A 71 -7.46 10.28 -8.21
C GLN A 71 -6.58 11.47 -8.61
N LEU A 72 -5.48 11.66 -7.91
CA LEU A 72 -4.53 12.74 -8.19
C LEU A 72 -3.86 12.54 -9.57
N ASN A 73 -3.48 11.30 -9.89
CA ASN A 73 -2.94 10.94 -11.20
C ASN A 73 -3.96 11.14 -12.33
N GLU A 74 -5.25 10.88 -12.08
CA GLU A 74 -6.33 11.15 -13.03
C GLU A 74 -6.51 12.64 -13.27
N GLN A 75 -6.60 13.45 -12.21
CA GLN A 75 -6.68 14.91 -12.30
C GLN A 75 -5.48 15.53 -13.04
N MET A 76 -4.28 15.03 -12.77
CA MET A 76 -3.08 15.44 -13.52
C MET A 76 -3.21 15.06 -15.00
N GLY A 77 -3.72 13.87 -15.31
CA GLY A 77 -4.01 13.43 -16.67
C GLY A 77 -5.02 14.32 -17.41
N GLU A 78 -6.07 14.78 -16.74
CA GLU A 78 -7.08 15.68 -17.30
C GLU A 78 -6.48 17.06 -17.63
N ILE A 79 -5.69 17.65 -16.71
CA ILE A 79 -5.01 18.92 -16.95
C ILE A 79 -4.03 18.79 -18.12
N SER A 80 -3.29 17.68 -18.19
CA SER A 80 -2.37 17.39 -19.28
C SER A 80 -3.08 17.13 -20.62
N SER A 81 -4.35 16.70 -20.61
CA SER A 81 -5.11 16.46 -21.84
C SER A 81 -5.83 17.73 -22.32
N SER A 82 -6.16 18.64 -21.40
CA SER A 82 -6.73 19.95 -21.70
C SER A 82 -5.73 20.93 -22.34
N GLN A 83 -4.43 20.72 -22.13
CA GLN A 83 -3.37 21.52 -22.75
C GLN A 83 -3.08 21.06 -24.18
N THR A 84 -3.16 21.99 -25.14
CA THR A 84 -2.91 21.73 -26.57
C THR A 84 -1.44 21.46 -26.90
N ASN A 85 -0.51 21.83 -26.01
CA ASN A 85 0.94 21.65 -26.16
C ASN A 85 1.57 21.05 -24.89
N THR A 86 1.12 19.86 -24.52
CA THR A 86 1.72 19.13 -23.40
C THR A 86 3.15 18.72 -23.72
N SER A 87 4.10 19.21 -22.93
CA SER A 87 5.52 18.88 -23.10
C SER A 87 5.77 17.38 -22.86
N SER A 88 6.71 16.80 -23.63
CA SER A 88 7.14 15.40 -23.45
C SER A 88 7.55 15.07 -22.01
N GLY A 89 8.17 16.03 -21.29
CA GLY A 89 8.54 15.86 -19.88
C GLY A 89 7.33 15.68 -18.93
N VAL A 90 6.21 16.32 -19.22
CA VAL A 90 4.95 16.15 -18.46
C VAL A 90 4.36 14.75 -18.71
N LEU A 91 4.34 14.30 -19.96
CA LEU A 91 3.86 12.96 -20.34
C LEU A 91 4.70 11.86 -19.68
N HIS A 92 6.03 11.97 -19.71
CA HIS A 92 6.93 11.03 -19.04
C HIS A 92 6.71 11.01 -17.52
N THR A 93 6.54 12.18 -16.90
CA THR A 93 6.27 12.28 -15.47
C THR A 93 4.96 11.56 -15.12
N MET A 94 3.90 11.73 -15.91
CA MET A 94 2.64 11.01 -15.73
C MET A 94 2.76 9.52 -15.85
N GLN A 95 3.46 9.07 -16.88
CA GLN A 95 3.70 7.65 -17.07
C GLN A 95 4.42 7.08 -15.84
N ARG A 96 5.44 7.77 -15.33
CA ARG A 96 6.18 7.34 -14.14
C ARG A 96 5.28 7.25 -12.90
N HIS A 97 4.42 8.24 -12.66
CA HIS A 97 3.47 8.21 -11.54
C HIS A 97 2.48 7.04 -11.66
N ARG A 98 2.06 6.66 -12.87
CA ARG A 98 1.20 5.48 -13.09
C ARG A 98 1.94 4.17 -12.81
N GLU A 99 3.17 4.05 -13.30
CA GLU A 99 4.03 2.87 -13.05
C GLU A 99 4.26 2.70 -11.54
N ILE A 100 4.65 3.76 -10.83
CA ILE A 100 4.86 3.74 -9.38
C ILE A 100 3.59 3.32 -8.63
N LEU A 101 2.42 3.88 -9.00
CA LEU A 101 1.15 3.49 -8.39
C LEU A 101 0.84 1.99 -8.63
N GLN A 102 1.14 1.48 -9.82
CA GLN A 102 0.95 0.07 -10.14
C GLN A 102 1.88 -0.83 -9.30
N ASP A 103 3.15 -0.46 -9.18
CA ASP A 103 4.14 -1.17 -8.35
C ASP A 103 3.68 -1.22 -6.88
N TYR A 104 3.23 -0.09 -6.33
CA TYR A 104 2.70 -0.04 -4.96
C TYR A 104 1.45 -0.91 -4.77
N LYS A 105 0.53 -0.92 -5.75
CA LYS A 105 -0.63 -1.82 -5.71
C LYS A 105 -0.18 -3.28 -5.70
N GLN A 106 0.79 -3.65 -6.55
CA GLN A 106 1.27 -5.03 -6.60
C GLN A 106 1.91 -5.46 -5.27
N GLU A 107 2.80 -4.64 -4.71
CA GLU A 107 3.46 -4.94 -3.43
C GLU A 107 2.47 -4.99 -2.27
N PHE A 108 1.45 -4.12 -2.26
CA PHE A 108 0.34 -4.18 -1.30
C PHE A 108 -0.38 -5.53 -1.34
N HIS A 109 -0.85 -5.94 -2.53
CA HIS A 109 -1.61 -7.19 -2.70
C HIS A 109 -0.76 -8.41 -2.38
N LYS A 110 0.52 -8.41 -2.78
CA LYS A 110 1.48 -9.47 -2.47
C LYS A 110 1.68 -9.61 -0.98
N THR A 111 1.86 -8.50 -0.26
CA THR A 111 2.01 -8.50 1.20
C THR A 111 0.75 -9.02 1.89
N ARG A 112 -0.44 -8.57 1.45
CA ARG A 112 -1.73 -9.02 1.98
C ARG A 112 -1.96 -10.52 1.75
N SER A 113 -1.65 -11.00 0.56
CA SER A 113 -1.75 -12.43 0.21
C SER A 113 -0.78 -13.28 1.05
N ASN A 114 0.46 -12.82 1.24
CA ASN A 114 1.42 -13.50 2.12
C ASN A 114 0.94 -13.57 3.58
N TYR A 115 0.38 -12.47 4.10
CA TYR A 115 -0.20 -12.45 5.45
C TYR A 115 -1.35 -13.46 5.59
N GLN A 116 -2.27 -13.47 4.62
CA GLN A 116 -3.41 -14.39 4.62
C GLN A 116 -2.96 -15.86 4.56
N ALA A 117 -2.01 -16.19 3.69
CA ALA A 117 -1.46 -17.54 3.59
C ALA A 117 -0.78 -17.99 4.90
N ARG A 118 -0.10 -17.07 5.60
CA ARG A 118 0.48 -17.36 6.92
C ARG A 118 -0.61 -17.62 7.96
N LYS A 119 -1.63 -16.77 8.02
CA LYS A 119 -2.77 -16.92 8.92
C LYS A 119 -3.48 -18.26 8.71
N GLU A 120 -3.77 -18.64 7.47
CA GLU A 120 -4.38 -19.93 7.15
C GLU A 120 -3.51 -21.11 7.58
N LYS A 121 -2.19 -21.04 7.37
CA LYS A 121 -1.25 -22.06 7.85
C LYS A 121 -1.25 -22.18 9.37
N GLU A 122 -1.31 -21.07 10.09
CA GLU A 122 -1.38 -21.05 11.56
C GLU A 122 -2.69 -21.66 12.08
N GLU A 123 -3.83 -21.33 11.47
CA GLU A 123 -5.13 -21.90 11.84
C GLU A 123 -5.19 -23.43 11.60
N LEU A 124 -4.64 -23.91 10.48
CA LEU A 124 -4.53 -25.35 10.21
C LEU A 124 -3.66 -26.06 11.26
N LEU A 125 -2.52 -25.48 11.64
CA LEU A 125 -1.64 -26.06 12.68
C LEU A 125 -2.29 -26.06 14.06
N LYS A 126 -3.11 -25.05 14.41
CA LYS A 126 -3.89 -25.03 15.64
C LYS A 126 -4.95 -26.12 15.66
N SER A 127 -5.67 -26.33 14.56
CA SER A 127 -6.67 -27.41 14.46
C SER A 127 -6.02 -28.78 14.70
N VAL A 128 -4.90 -29.07 14.02
CA VAL A 128 -4.19 -30.36 14.15
C VAL A 128 -3.74 -30.62 15.59
N ARG A 129 -3.27 -29.61 16.33
CA ARG A 129 -2.89 -29.79 17.74
C ARG A 129 -4.08 -30.16 18.62
N LYS A 130 -5.26 -29.59 18.35
CA LYS A 130 -6.48 -29.84 19.13
C LYS A 130 -7.10 -31.21 18.87
N ASP A 131 -6.90 -31.78 17.69
CA ASP A 131 -7.42 -33.11 17.33
C ASP A 131 -6.54 -34.29 17.84
N ILE A 132 -5.33 -33.99 18.35
CA ILE A 132 -4.37 -35.00 18.84
C ILE A 132 -4.45 -35.17 20.38
N GLU A 133 -5.08 -34.24 21.10
CA GLU A 133 -5.42 -34.36 22.53
C GLU A 133 -6.81 -35.00 22.73
#